data_AF-Q1MDH7-F1
#
_entry.id   AF-Q1MDH7-F1
#
_cell.length_a   1.000
_cell.length_b   1.000
_cell.length_c   1.000
_cell.angle_alpha   90.00
_cell.angle_beta   90.00
_cell.angle_gamma   90.00
#
_symmetry.space_group_name_H-M   'P 1'
#
loop_
_entity.id
_entity.type
_entity.pdbx_description
1 polymer ?
#
loop_
_entity_poly.entity_id
_entity_poly.type
_entity_poly.pdbx_seq_one_letter_code
_entity_poly.pdbx_strand_id
1 'polypeptide(L)'
;MNLTSDWRGAGLAIDYQIKIHTLSCHTHQEVTMAEPMKRLPELPVERALKVISGRWKPVILYYVFSGPKRLSELKRMMPVITQKVLIQQLREMEEHGLVARQIFAEVPARVEYSATELGLGLEPVLLALCQWGQRHAEARNEAGEIADCIVRPRRATAPRVFSDAQRTL
;
A
#
# COMPACT_ATOMS: atom_id res chain seq x y z
N MET A 1 74.64 33.21 -8.11
CA MET A 1 73.90 33.99 -7.11
C MET A 1 72.81 34.77 -7.82
N ASN A 2 71.59 34.67 -7.28
CA ASN A 2 70.41 35.52 -7.48
C ASN A 2 69.59 35.38 -8.77
N LEU A 3 68.42 34.74 -8.58
CA LEU A 3 67.06 35.22 -8.86
C LEU A 3 66.88 36.31 -9.93
N THR A 4 66.04 36.02 -10.92
CA THR A 4 65.04 36.91 -11.55
C THR A 4 64.28 36.04 -12.56
N SER A 5 63.03 35.66 -12.26
CA SER A 5 61.78 36.38 -12.56
C SER A 5 61.18 36.02 -13.91
N ASP A 6 59.90 35.65 -13.86
CA ASP A 6 58.86 35.98 -14.83
C ASP A 6 59.01 35.44 -16.26
N TRP A 7 58.25 34.39 -16.57
CA TRP A 7 57.97 33.97 -17.96
C TRP A 7 56.47 33.84 -18.16
N ARG A 8 55.83 35.00 -18.32
CA ARG A 8 54.61 35.12 -19.13
C ARG A 8 54.91 34.67 -20.56
N GLY A 9 54.05 33.78 -21.06
CA GLY A 9 53.57 33.88 -22.43
C GLY A 9 54.09 32.85 -23.42
N ALA A 10 53.11 32.16 -24.01
CA ALA A 10 53.08 31.68 -25.38
C ALA A 10 53.87 30.42 -25.72
N GLY A 11 53.16 29.30 -25.60
CA GLY A 11 52.67 28.63 -26.81
C GLY A 11 53.70 27.81 -27.56
N LEU A 12 54.09 26.67 -26.98
CA LEU A 12 54.70 25.57 -27.73
C LEU A 12 53.68 24.48 -27.97
N ALA A 13 53.58 24.15 -29.26
CA ALA A 13 52.82 23.07 -29.84
C ALA A 13 53.09 21.73 -29.16
N ILE A 14 52.02 20.97 -28.92
CA ILE A 14 52.04 19.52 -28.96
C ILE A 14 50.67 19.05 -29.41
N ASP A 15 50.66 18.50 -30.62
CA ASP A 15 49.57 17.75 -31.22
C ASP A 15 49.25 16.57 -30.28
N TYR A 16 48.01 16.51 -29.78
CA TYR A 16 47.52 15.33 -29.09
C TYR A 16 46.14 15.00 -29.64
N GLN A 17 46.10 13.98 -30.51
CA GLN A 17 44.87 13.32 -30.88
C GLN A 17 44.19 12.80 -29.61
N ILE A 18 43.13 13.47 -29.18
CA ILE A 18 42.21 12.93 -28.20
C ILE A 18 41.28 11.97 -28.93
N LYS A 19 41.49 10.67 -28.68
CA LYS A 19 40.52 9.59 -28.91
C LYS A 19 39.23 9.93 -28.17
N ILE A 20 38.25 10.52 -28.86
CA ILE A 20 36.88 10.62 -28.33
C ILE A 20 36.21 9.26 -28.57
N HIS A 21 36.58 8.28 -27.75
CA HIS A 21 35.79 7.07 -27.59
C HIS A 21 34.57 7.44 -26.74
N THR A 22 33.39 7.13 -27.27
CA THR A 22 32.08 7.18 -26.61
C THR A 22 32.17 6.82 -25.13
N LEU A 23 31.69 7.71 -24.28
CA LEU A 23 31.02 7.44 -22.99
C LEU A 23 30.47 8.79 -22.49
N SER A 24 29.32 9.20 -23.03
CA SER A 24 28.53 10.26 -22.41
C SER A 24 27.94 9.68 -21.13
N CYS A 25 28.64 9.96 -20.03
CA CYS A 25 28.21 9.68 -18.67
C CYS A 25 26.91 10.45 -18.45
N HIS A 26 25.79 9.75 -18.50
CA HIS A 26 24.50 10.29 -18.10
C HIS A 26 24.63 10.64 -16.62
N THR A 27 24.62 11.94 -16.34
CA THR A 27 24.40 12.48 -15.01
C THR A 27 23.06 11.94 -14.51
N HIS A 28 23.10 10.82 -13.78
CA HIS A 28 22.01 10.35 -12.97
C HIS A 28 21.76 11.39 -11.89
N GLN A 29 20.80 12.27 -12.15
CA GLN A 29 20.27 13.16 -11.15
C GLN A 29 19.50 12.31 -10.14
N GLU A 30 20.02 12.28 -8.91
CA GLU A 30 19.39 11.69 -7.74
C GLU A 30 18.03 12.35 -7.50
N VAL A 31 16.95 11.59 -7.72
CA VAL A 31 15.61 11.98 -7.31
C VAL A 31 15.42 11.52 -5.87
N THR A 32 15.82 12.35 -4.91
CA THR A 32 15.36 12.25 -3.52
C THR A 32 13.92 12.76 -3.46
N MET A 33 12.94 11.86 -3.48
CA MET A 33 11.53 12.21 -3.31
C MET A 33 10.90 11.37 -2.21
N ALA A 34 10.46 12.05 -1.15
CA ALA A 34 9.50 11.55 -0.19
C ALA A 34 8.30 10.92 -0.92
N GLU A 35 7.88 9.74 -0.50
CA GLU A 35 6.88 8.91 -1.20
C GLU A 35 5.61 9.73 -1.51
N PRO A 36 5.33 10.06 -2.79
CA PRO A 36 4.25 10.96 -3.13
C PRO A 36 2.92 10.22 -3.00
N MET A 37 1.87 10.93 -2.57
CA MET A 37 0.48 10.52 -2.72
C MET A 37 0.29 9.82 -4.08
N LYS A 38 0.10 8.50 -4.07
CA LYS A 38 -0.01 7.69 -5.29
C LYS A 38 -1.23 8.16 -6.08
N ARG A 39 -1.01 8.97 -7.13
CA ARG A 39 -2.04 9.31 -8.12
C ARG A 39 -2.67 8.00 -8.59
N LEU A 40 -3.98 7.86 -8.36
CA LEU A 40 -4.69 6.66 -8.77
C LEU A 40 -4.89 6.67 -10.28
N PRO A 41 -4.75 5.50 -10.96
CA PRO A 41 -5.01 5.37 -12.38
C PRO A 41 -6.40 5.87 -12.79
N GLU A 42 -6.55 6.27 -14.05
CA GLU A 42 -7.82 6.75 -14.60
C GLU A 42 -8.79 5.61 -14.91
N LEU A 43 -8.26 4.47 -15.36
CA LEU A 43 -9.06 3.30 -15.71
C LEU A 43 -9.69 2.69 -14.44
N PRO A 44 -11.03 2.53 -14.35
CA PRO A 44 -11.69 2.12 -13.11
C PRO A 44 -11.21 0.76 -12.55
N VAL A 45 -10.99 -0.23 -13.42
CA VAL A 45 -10.49 -1.55 -13.00
C VAL A 45 -9.07 -1.45 -12.44
N GLU A 46 -8.21 -0.64 -13.07
CA GLU A 46 -6.83 -0.44 -12.63
C GLU A 46 -6.78 0.34 -11.32
N ARG A 47 -7.65 1.36 -11.16
CA ARG A 47 -7.82 2.07 -9.89
C ARG A 47 -8.25 1.12 -8.77
N ALA A 48 -9.26 0.28 -9.01
CA ALA A 48 -9.74 -0.68 -8.02
C ALA A 48 -8.62 -1.65 -7.63
N LEU A 49 -7.94 -2.23 -8.62
CA LEU A 49 -6.78 -3.10 -8.39
C LEU A 49 -5.69 -2.37 -7.63
N LYS A 50 -5.36 -1.11 -7.94
CA LYS A 50 -4.33 -0.36 -7.21
C LYS A 50 -4.67 -0.23 -5.73
N VAL A 51 -5.93 0.04 -5.41
CA VAL A 51 -6.44 0.24 -4.05
C VAL A 51 -6.42 -1.06 -3.24
N ILE A 52 -6.88 -2.18 -3.83
CA ILE A 52 -6.99 -3.47 -3.12
C ILE A 52 -5.78 -4.39 -3.32
N SER A 53 -4.88 -4.07 -4.25
CA SER A 53 -3.70 -4.89 -4.55
C SER A 53 -2.76 -5.02 -3.36
N GLY A 54 -2.03 -6.13 -3.37
CA GLY A 54 -1.09 -6.47 -2.32
C GLY A 54 -1.50 -7.74 -1.61
N ARG A 55 -0.52 -8.37 -0.96
CA ARG A 55 -0.72 -9.66 -0.28
C ARG A 55 -1.72 -9.60 0.87
N TRP A 56 -1.81 -8.46 1.55
CA TRP A 56 -2.49 -8.35 2.84
C TRP A 56 -3.81 -7.59 2.80
N LYS A 57 -4.01 -6.63 1.91
CA LYS A 57 -5.23 -5.79 1.90
C LYS A 57 -6.53 -6.58 1.70
N PRO A 58 -6.62 -7.54 0.74
CA PRO A 58 -7.82 -8.36 0.60
C PRO A 58 -8.10 -9.22 1.85
N VAL A 59 -7.03 -9.73 2.48
CA VAL A 59 -7.10 -10.56 3.70
C VAL A 59 -7.54 -9.72 4.90
N ILE A 60 -7.05 -8.48 5.04
CA ILE A 60 -7.47 -7.57 6.10
C ILE A 60 -8.95 -7.21 5.91
N LEU A 61 -9.37 -6.84 4.69
CA LEU A 61 -10.77 -6.54 4.35
C LEU A 61 -11.69 -7.69 4.74
N TYR A 62 -11.31 -8.91 4.36
CA TYR A 62 -12.02 -10.12 4.71
C TYR A 62 -12.33 -10.24 6.21
N TYR A 63 -11.37 -9.97 7.09
CA TYR A 63 -11.61 -10.04 8.53
C TYR A 63 -12.48 -8.90 9.06
N VAL A 64 -12.29 -7.67 8.56
CA VAL A 64 -13.08 -6.50 9.01
C VAL A 64 -14.51 -6.48 8.44
N PHE A 65 -14.78 -7.24 7.38
CA PHE A 65 -16.14 -7.50 6.90
C PHE A 65 -16.99 -8.30 7.89
N SER A 66 -16.40 -8.95 8.91
CA SER A 66 -17.20 -9.56 10.00
C SER A 66 -17.60 -8.56 11.09
N GLY A 67 -16.97 -7.39 11.13
CA GLY A 67 -17.20 -6.34 12.15
C GLY A 67 -15.90 -5.68 12.60
N PRO A 68 -15.99 -4.69 13.52
CA PRO A 68 -14.83 -4.01 14.07
C PRO A 68 -13.84 -5.00 14.72
N LYS A 69 -12.53 -4.76 14.54
CA LYS A 69 -11.44 -5.57 15.10
C LYS A 69 -10.34 -4.71 15.67
N ARG A 70 -9.75 -5.14 16.79
CA ARG A 70 -8.52 -4.57 17.31
C ARG A 70 -7.30 -5.06 16.52
N LEU A 71 -6.21 -4.31 16.59
CA LEU A 71 -4.94 -4.68 15.94
C LEU A 71 -4.44 -6.07 16.41
N SER A 72 -4.54 -6.36 17.70
CA SER A 72 -4.13 -7.64 18.29
C SER A 72 -4.96 -8.81 17.77
N GLU A 73 -6.27 -8.62 17.57
CA GLU A 73 -7.15 -9.63 17.01
C GLU A 73 -6.79 -9.93 15.55
N LEU A 74 -6.61 -8.89 14.74
CA LEU A 74 -6.15 -9.01 13.35
C LEU A 74 -4.79 -9.73 13.29
N LYS A 75 -3.86 -9.38 14.18
CA LYS A 75 -2.54 -10.02 14.25
C LYS A 75 -2.61 -11.49 14.65
N ARG A 76 -3.56 -11.87 15.52
CA ARG A 76 -3.82 -13.26 15.90
C ARG A 76 -4.43 -14.07 14.75
N MET A 77 -5.34 -13.46 13.99
CA MET A 77 -5.96 -14.08 12.81
C MET A 77 -4.95 -14.25 11.66
N MET A 78 -3.95 -13.38 11.57
CA MET A 78 -2.90 -13.40 10.56
C MET A 78 -1.52 -13.57 11.23
N PRO A 79 -1.13 -14.78 11.65
CA PRO A 79 0.14 -14.98 12.36
C PRO A 79 1.38 -14.67 11.49
N VAL A 80 1.27 -14.80 10.16
CA VAL A 80 2.38 -14.61 9.21
C VAL A 80 2.76 -13.15 8.99
N ILE A 81 1.81 -12.20 9.06
CA ILE A 81 2.11 -10.76 8.82
C ILE A 81 2.78 -10.15 10.05
N THR A 82 3.87 -9.40 9.89
CA THR A 82 4.47 -8.69 11.03
C THR A 82 3.56 -7.55 11.50
N GLN A 83 3.63 -7.20 12.79
CA GLN A 83 2.82 -6.11 13.33
C GLN A 83 3.10 -4.77 12.62
N LYS A 84 4.37 -4.50 12.28
CA LYS A 84 4.78 -3.31 11.51
C LYS A 84 4.09 -3.26 10.15
N VAL A 85 4.09 -4.37 9.40
CA VAL A 85 3.46 -4.43 8.09
C VAL A 85 1.94 -4.32 8.22
N LEU A 86 1.32 -4.97 9.21
CA LEU A 86 -0.12 -4.84 9.45
C LEU A 86 -0.54 -3.39 9.69
N ILE A 87 0.19 -2.65 10.53
CA ILE A 87 -0.07 -1.22 10.78
C ILE A 87 0.10 -0.41 9.50
N GLN A 88 1.15 -0.68 8.72
CA GLN A 88 1.39 0.01 7.45
C GLN A 88 0.22 -0.20 6.47
N GLN A 89 -0.25 -1.45 6.32
CA GLN A 89 -1.36 -1.77 5.45
C GLN A 89 -2.67 -1.13 5.92
N LEU A 90 -2.95 -1.12 7.24
CA LEU A 90 -4.12 -0.46 7.79
C LEU A 90 -4.12 1.06 7.53
N ARG A 91 -2.95 1.72 7.66
CA ARG A 91 -2.80 3.14 7.33
C ARG A 91 -3.08 3.43 5.86
N GLU A 92 -2.49 2.65 4.95
CA GLU A 92 -2.77 2.80 3.51
C GLU A 92 -4.25 2.56 3.18
N MET A 93 -4.89 1.62 3.86
CA MET A 93 -6.32 1.33 3.67
C MET A 93 -7.21 2.44 4.25
N GLU A 94 -6.78 3.10 5.32
CA GLU A 94 -7.43 4.28 5.89
C GLU A 94 -7.30 5.48 4.93
N GLU A 95 -6.12 5.72 4.37
CA GLU A 95 -5.87 6.74 3.34
C GLU A 95 -6.72 6.53 2.08
N HIS A 96 -6.93 5.29 1.67
CA HIS A 96 -7.82 4.95 0.56
C HIS A 96 -9.31 4.87 0.93
N GLY A 97 -9.66 5.18 2.18
CA GLY A 97 -11.05 5.20 2.65
C GLY A 97 -11.72 3.84 2.69
N LEU A 98 -10.96 2.74 2.76
CA LEU A 98 -11.49 1.37 2.86
C LEU A 98 -11.77 0.96 4.31
N VAL A 99 -10.97 1.49 5.24
CA VAL A 99 -11.03 1.15 6.67
C VAL A 99 -11.11 2.43 7.49
N ALA A 100 -11.98 2.45 8.48
CA ALA A 100 -12.06 3.50 9.49
C ALA A 100 -11.39 3.04 10.78
N ARG A 101 -10.60 3.92 11.39
CA ARG A 101 -10.00 3.75 12.71
C ARG A 101 -10.81 4.52 13.75
N GLN A 102 -11.30 3.82 14.78
CA GLN A 102 -12.05 4.42 15.88
C GLN A 102 -11.29 4.24 17.20
N ILE A 103 -11.21 5.31 17.98
CA ILE A 103 -10.59 5.33 19.31
C ILE A 103 -11.70 5.43 20.35
N PHE A 104 -11.70 4.52 21.31
CA PHE A 104 -12.64 4.52 22.43
C PHE A 104 -11.88 4.95 23.70
N ALA A 105 -12.33 6.06 24.29
CA ALA A 105 -11.73 6.67 25.49
C ALA A 105 -12.23 6.04 26.80
N GLU A 106 -12.56 4.75 26.78
CA GLU A 106 -12.84 3.95 27.99
C GLU A 106 -11.53 3.52 28.67
N VAL A 107 -11.60 3.02 29.90
CA VAL A 107 -10.43 2.43 30.57
C VAL A 107 -10.54 0.91 30.49
N PRO A 108 -9.58 0.19 29.88
CA PRO A 108 -8.42 0.70 29.15
C PRO A 108 -8.77 1.19 27.74
N ALA A 109 -8.10 2.26 27.29
CA ALA A 109 -8.35 2.84 25.97
C ALA A 109 -8.09 1.81 24.87
N ARG A 110 -8.99 1.75 23.87
CA ARG A 110 -8.90 0.78 22.78
C ARG A 110 -9.05 1.44 21.42
N VAL A 111 -8.45 0.79 20.41
CA VAL A 111 -8.54 1.18 19.02
C VAL A 111 -9.12 0.03 18.22
N GLU A 112 -10.15 0.31 17.43
CA GLU A 112 -10.79 -0.65 16.54
C GLU A 112 -10.72 -0.17 15.09
N TYR A 113 -10.64 -1.14 14.18
CA TYR A 113 -10.65 -0.94 12.74
C TYR A 113 -11.90 -1.60 12.18
N SER A 114 -12.62 -0.87 11.33
CA SER A 114 -13.85 -1.36 10.68
C SER A 114 -13.83 -1.02 9.20
N ALA A 115 -14.50 -1.82 8.37
CA ALA A 115 -14.71 -1.45 6.96
C ALA A 115 -15.63 -0.23 6.87
N THR A 116 -15.26 0.74 6.04
CA THR A 116 -16.14 1.87 5.68
C THR A 116 -17.25 1.41 4.74
N GLU A 117 -18.21 2.28 4.44
CA GLU A 117 -19.22 2.00 3.41
C GLU A 117 -18.59 1.69 2.04
N LEU A 118 -17.56 2.45 1.66
CA LEU A 118 -16.77 2.20 0.44
C LEU A 118 -16.07 0.83 0.50
N GLY A 119 -15.44 0.50 1.63
CA GLY A 119 -14.77 -0.77 1.84
C GLY A 119 -15.73 -1.96 1.77
N LEU A 120 -16.93 -1.83 2.36
CA LEU A 120 -18.00 -2.83 2.29
C LEU A 120 -18.48 -3.06 0.86
N GLY A 121 -18.46 -2.02 0.01
CA GLY A 121 -18.76 -2.16 -1.43
C GLY A 121 -17.85 -3.14 -2.19
N LEU A 122 -16.66 -3.46 -1.64
CA LEU A 122 -15.74 -4.44 -2.22
C LEU A 122 -16.06 -5.89 -1.86
N GLU A 123 -16.97 -6.13 -0.90
CA GLU A 123 -17.36 -7.48 -0.47
C GLU A 123 -17.81 -8.39 -1.65
N PRO A 124 -18.75 -7.99 -2.52
CA PRO A 124 -19.15 -8.83 -3.66
C PRO A 124 -18.00 -9.05 -4.66
N VAL A 125 -17.08 -8.09 -4.79
CA VAL A 125 -15.91 -8.21 -5.68
C VAL A 125 -14.92 -9.25 -5.14
N LEU A 126 -14.62 -9.20 -3.83
CA LEU A 126 -13.75 -10.19 -3.19
C LEU A 126 -14.38 -11.58 -3.23
N LEU A 127 -15.70 -11.70 -3.05
CA LEU A 127 -16.40 -12.98 -3.19
C LEU A 127 -16.28 -13.55 -4.62
N ALA A 128 -16.48 -12.71 -5.64
CA ALA A 128 -16.34 -13.13 -7.03
C ALA A 128 -14.89 -13.57 -7.36
N LEU A 129 -13.89 -12.86 -6.82
CA LEU A 129 -12.48 -13.24 -6.94
C LEU A 129 -12.19 -14.57 -6.25
N CYS A 130 -12.76 -14.81 -5.07
CA CYS A 130 -12.62 -16.08 -4.38
C CYS A 130 -13.22 -17.25 -5.17
N GLN A 131 -14.45 -17.09 -5.68
CA GLN A 131 -15.10 -18.10 -6.53
C GLN A 131 -14.31 -18.37 -7.81
N TRP A 132 -13.76 -17.33 -8.42
CA TRP A 132 -12.88 -17.50 -9.58
C TRP A 132 -11.57 -18.22 -9.19
N GLY A 133 -10.96 -17.87 -8.07
CA GLY A 133 -9.75 -18.51 -7.55
C GLY A 133 -9.95 -20.01 -7.32
N GLN A 134 -11.11 -20.40 -6.77
CA GLN A 134 -11.49 -21.80 -6.61
C GLN A 134 -11.56 -22.53 -7.95
N ARG A 135 -12.30 -21.98 -8.93
CA ARG A 135 -12.40 -22.56 -10.28
C ARG A 135 -11.06 -22.63 -11.00
N HIS A 136 -10.20 -21.63 -10.79
CA HIS A 136 -8.85 -21.61 -11.34
C HIS A 136 -8.00 -22.74 -10.76
N ALA A 137 -8.06 -22.97 -9.44
CA ALA A 137 -7.37 -24.07 -8.79
C ALA A 137 -7.87 -25.43 -9.28
N GLU A 138 -9.18 -25.60 -9.43
CA GLU A 138 -9.79 -26.80 -10.00
C GLU A 138 -9.28 -27.06 -11.43
N ALA A 139 -9.26 -26.02 -12.27
CA ALA A 139 -8.74 -26.13 -13.64
C ALA A 139 -7.24 -26.49 -13.69
N ARG A 140 -6.50 -26.21 -12.62
CA ARG A 140 -5.08 -26.56 -12.48
C ARG A 140 -4.82 -27.84 -11.69
N ASN A 141 -5.86 -28.52 -11.21
CA ASN A 141 -5.77 -29.66 -10.28
C ASN A 141 -5.08 -29.32 -8.94
N GLU A 142 -5.18 -28.08 -8.49
CA GLU A 142 -4.58 -27.52 -7.26
C GLU A 142 -5.62 -27.30 -6.15
N ALA A 143 -6.84 -27.84 -6.31
CA ALA A 143 -7.97 -27.57 -5.41
C ALA A 143 -7.74 -27.97 -3.95
N GLY A 144 -6.86 -28.95 -3.68
CA GLY A 144 -6.53 -29.38 -2.31
C GLY A 144 -5.58 -28.44 -1.55
N GLU A 145 -5.02 -27.42 -2.22
CA GLU A 145 -3.99 -26.54 -1.66
C GLU A 145 -4.52 -25.15 -1.30
N ILE A 146 -5.79 -24.84 -1.65
CA ILE A 146 -6.39 -23.53 -1.41
C ILE A 146 -7.37 -23.61 -0.24
N ALA A 147 -7.28 -22.63 0.67
CA ALA A 147 -8.22 -22.49 1.77
C ALA A 147 -9.59 -21.98 1.28
N ASP A 148 -10.66 -22.49 1.88
CA ASP A 148 -12.02 -22.03 1.62
C ASP A 148 -12.16 -20.52 1.91
N CYS A 149 -12.73 -19.80 0.94
CA CYS A 149 -13.13 -18.42 1.15
C CYS A 149 -14.37 -18.36 2.07
N ILE A 150 -14.20 -18.03 3.35
CA ILE A 150 -15.33 -17.82 4.26
C ILE A 150 -15.86 -16.37 4.12
N VAL A 151 -16.04 -15.89 2.88
CA VAL A 151 -16.79 -14.64 2.64
C VAL A 151 -18.27 -15.02 2.75
N ARG A 152 -18.84 -14.89 3.94
CA ARG A 152 -20.29 -14.98 4.11
C ARG A 152 -20.89 -13.65 3.67
N PRO A 153 -21.80 -13.61 2.68
CA PRO A 153 -22.43 -12.35 2.29
C PRO A 153 -23.10 -11.76 3.53
N ARG A 154 -22.63 -10.59 3.96
CA ARG A 154 -23.28 -9.83 5.02
C ARG A 154 -24.65 -9.48 4.46
N ARG A 155 -25.73 -10.04 5.03
CA ARG A 155 -27.10 -9.55 4.75
C ARG A 155 -27.05 -8.03 4.89
N ALA A 156 -27.60 -7.29 3.93
CA ALA A 156 -27.60 -5.83 3.96
C ALA A 156 -28.14 -5.33 5.31
N THR A 157 -27.26 -5.10 6.26
CA THR A 157 -27.61 -4.51 7.55
C THR A 157 -27.56 -3.02 7.33
N ALA A 158 -28.69 -2.36 7.61
CA ALA A 158 -28.80 -0.91 7.63
C ALA A 158 -27.58 -0.26 8.30
N PRO A 159 -27.14 0.92 7.83
CA PRO A 159 -26.00 1.61 8.42
C PRO A 159 -26.21 1.70 9.92
N ARG A 160 -25.19 1.29 10.69
CA ARG A 160 -25.15 1.64 12.11
C ARG A 160 -24.97 3.15 12.15
N VAL A 161 -26.08 3.87 12.23
CA VAL A 161 -26.09 5.26 12.68
C VAL A 161 -25.49 5.21 14.07
N PHE A 162 -24.20 5.51 14.17
CA PHE A 162 -23.61 5.85 15.44
C PHE A 162 -24.30 7.13 15.86
N SER A 163 -25.20 7.01 16.83
CA SER A 163 -25.83 8.12 17.51
C SER A 163 -24.74 9.09 17.97
N ASP A 164 -24.52 10.15 17.20
CA ASP A 164 -23.89 11.39 17.66
C ASP A 164 -24.83 12.00 18.69
N ALA A 165 -24.74 11.50 19.92
CA ALA A 165 -25.34 12.10 21.08
C ALA A 165 -24.34 11.99 22.23
N GLN A 166 -23.29 12.81 22.14
CA GLN A 166 -22.57 13.41 23.27
C GLN A 166 -21.47 14.33 22.75
N ARG A 167 -21.87 15.49 22.25
CA ARG A 167 -21.01 16.68 22.16
C ARG A 167 -21.79 17.86 22.73
N THR A 168 -21.49 18.16 23.99
CA THR A 168 -21.40 19.52 24.57
C THR A 168 -22.62 20.44 24.46
N LEU A 169 -23.38 20.59 25.55
CA LEU A 169 -23.31 21.70 26.53
C LEU A 169 -24.22 21.39 27.73
#